data_AF-Q7V9I3-F1
#
_entry.id   AF-Q7V9I3-F1
#
_cell.length_a   1.000
_cell.length_b   1.000
_cell.length_c   1.000
_cell.angle_alpha   90.00
_cell.angle_beta   90.00
_cell.angle_gamma   90.00
#
_symmetry.space_group_name_H-M   'P 1'
#
loop_
_entity.id
_entity.type
_entity.pdbx_description
1 polymer ?
#
loop_
_entity_poly.entity_id
_entity_poly.type
_entity_poly.pdbx_seq_one_letter_code
_entity_poly.pdbx_strand_id
1 'polypeptide(L)' 'MMSFKECCKTCKYSKAFQSSANGWCLLRKIKIHSDIASYAYCHHWSQEEASLPVLENIEMVEKQLDFGRELAISEI' A
#
# COMPACT_ATOMS: atom_id res chain seq x y z
N MET A 1 12.77 -5.16 8.21
CA MET A 1 11.44 -5.21 7.57
C MET A 1 10.38 -5.15 8.66
N MET A 2 9.51 -4.14 8.66
CA MET A 2 8.35 -4.14 9.56
C MET A 2 7.36 -5.19 9.04
N SER A 3 7.25 -6.32 9.73
CA SER A 3 6.20 -7.29 9.48
C SER A 3 4.92 -6.74 10.09
N PHE A 4 4.01 -6.25 9.25
CA PHE A 4 2.69 -5.85 9.72
C PHE A 4 1.89 -7.11 10.05
N LYS A 5 1.32 -7.17 11.25
CA LYS A 5 0.44 -8.26 11.62
C LYS A 5 -0.78 -8.28 10.68
N GLU A 6 -1.06 -9.44 10.09
CA GLU A 6 -2.24 -9.66 9.25
C GLU A 6 -3.51 -9.52 10.11
N CYS A 7 -4.29 -8.47 9.88
CA CYS A 7 -5.56 -8.23 10.54
C CYS A 7 -6.48 -7.36 9.68
N CYS A 8 -7.76 -7.26 10.03
CA CYS A 8 -8.70 -6.40 9.33
C CYS A 8 -8.25 -4.93 9.33
N LYS A 9 -7.51 -4.44 10.33
CA LYS A 9 -6.96 -3.07 10.32
C LYS A 9 -5.89 -2.83 9.24
N THR A 10 -5.17 -3.87 8.83
CA THR A 10 -4.09 -3.80 7.83
C THR A 10 -4.54 -4.32 6.45
N CYS A 11 -5.83 -4.62 6.29
CA CYS A 11 -6.39 -5.17 5.06
C CYS A 11 -6.86 -4.05 4.12
N LYS A 12 -6.50 -4.13 2.84
CA LYS A 12 -6.90 -3.16 1.80
C LYS A 12 -8.41 -3.03 1.60
N TYR A 13 -9.17 -4.05 1.99
CA TYR A 13 -10.64 -4.07 1.89
C TYR A 13 -11.35 -3.47 3.10
N SER A 14 -10.60 -3.05 4.12
CA SER A 14 -11.13 -2.41 5.31
C SER A 14 -11.29 -0.91 5.08
N LYS A 15 -12.48 -0.38 5.36
CA LYS A 15 -12.72 1.07 5.37
C LYS A 15 -13.10 1.56 6.77
N ALA A 16 -12.54 2.73 7.09
CA ALA A 16 -12.71 3.53 8.30
C ALA A 16 -12.30 2.85 9.62
N PHE A 17 -11.25 3.39 10.28
CA PHE A 17 -11.06 3.35 11.74
C PHE A 17 -10.12 4.49 12.23
N GLN A 18 -10.45 5.76 11.97
CA GLN A 18 -9.72 6.90 12.57
C GLN A 18 -10.40 7.46 13.84
N SER A 19 -11.75 7.46 13.93
CA SER A 19 -12.48 7.87 15.15
C SER A 19 -13.83 7.16 15.37
N SER A 20 -14.10 6.07 14.64
CA SER A 20 -15.36 5.31 14.76
C SER A 20 -15.11 3.97 15.45
N ALA A 21 -16.01 3.57 16.35
CA ALA A 21 -16.00 2.24 16.98
C ALA A 21 -16.20 1.09 15.98
N ASN A 22 -16.64 1.40 14.76
CA ASN A 22 -16.93 0.43 13.73
C ASN A 22 -16.38 0.84 12.37
N GLY A 23 -16.00 -0.16 11.61
CA GLY A 23 -15.56 -0.07 10.22
C GLY A 23 -16.25 -1.14 9.40
N TRP A 24 -15.82 -1.26 8.15
CA TRP A 24 -16.52 -2.10 7.18
C TRP A 24 -15.55 -2.89 6.31
N CYS A 25 -15.84 -4.17 6.10
CA CYS A 25 -15.15 -4.97 5.08
C CYS A 25 -15.92 -4.83 3.77
N LEU A 26 -15.35 -4.13 2.79
CA LEU A 26 -15.97 -3.93 1.48
C LEU A 26 -16.17 -5.24 0.70
N LEU A 27 -15.22 -6.18 0.82
CA LEU A 27 -15.27 -7.45 0.10
C LEU A 27 -16.38 -8.37 0.62
N ARG A 28 -16.43 -8.57 1.95
CA ARG A 28 -17.44 -9.44 2.58
C ARG A 28 -18.76 -8.73 2.86
N LYS A 29 -18.81 -7.41 2.72
CA LYS A 29 -19.98 -6.55 3.01
C LYS A 29 -20.49 -6.74 4.45
N ILE A 30 -19.58 -6.69 5.42
CA ILE A 30 -19.90 -6.83 6.84
C ILE A 30 -19.33 -5.68 7.67
N LYS A 31 -20.02 -5.38 8.77
CA LYS A 31 -19.54 -4.47 9.81
C LYS A 31 -18.49 -5.16 10.67
N ILE A 32 -17.42 -4.44 11.00
CA ILE A 32 -16.34 -4.91 11.86
C ILE A 32 -16.22 -3.96 13.05
N HIS A 33 -16.13 -4.50 14.27
CA HIS A 33 -15.85 -3.71 15.47
C HIS A 33 -14.34 -3.41 15.58
N SER A 34 -13.98 -2.20 16.03
CA SER A 34 -12.57 -1.75 16.14
C SER A 34 -11.70 -2.69 16.96
N ASP A 35 -12.28 -3.29 18.00
CA ASP A 35 -11.56 -4.17 18.93
C ASP A 35 -11.17 -5.47 18.24
N ILE A 36 -12.09 -6.06 17.47
CA ILE A 36 -11.86 -7.30 16.73
C ILE A 36 -10.92 -7.06 15.53
N ALA A 37 -10.98 -5.86 14.93
CA ALA A 37 -10.24 -5.54 13.72
C ALA A 37 -8.70 -5.66 13.87
N SER A 38 -8.18 -5.58 15.10
CA SER A 38 -6.74 -5.69 15.40
C SER A 38 -6.26 -7.15 15.58
N TYR A 39 -7.18 -8.10 15.67
CA TYR A 39 -6.87 -9.51 16.00
C TYR A 39 -7.38 -10.51 14.96
N ALA A 40 -8.47 -10.19 14.26
CA ALA A 40 -9.07 -11.08 13.27
C ALA A 40 -8.69 -10.67 11.83
N TYR A 41 -8.66 -11.66 10.96
CA TYR A 41 -8.65 -11.49 9.50
C TYR A 41 -9.53 -12.60 8.88
N CYS A 42 -9.82 -12.46 7.59
CA CYS A 42 -10.46 -13.52 6.81
C CYS A 42 -9.46 -14.04 5.77
N HIS A 43 -9.74 -15.20 5.16
CA HIS A 43 -8.86 -15.79 4.14
C HIS A 43 -8.65 -14.92 2.89
N HIS A 44 -9.43 -13.84 2.72
CA HIS A 44 -9.24 -12.84 1.66
C HIS A 44 -8.40 -11.63 2.10
N TRP A 45 -7.67 -11.75 3.22
CA TRP A 45 -6.79 -10.68 3.64
C TRP A 45 -5.78 -10.35 2.54
N SER A 46 -5.53 -9.07 2.35
CA SER A 46 -4.53 -8.58 1.40
C SER A 46 -3.98 -7.27 1.92
N GLN A 47 -2.67 -7.13 1.87
CA GLN A 47 -1.98 -5.91 2.23
C GLN A 47 -2.42 -4.77 1.29
N GLU A 48 -2.53 -3.56 1.84
CA GLU A 48 -2.69 -2.35 1.04
C GLU A 48 -1.40 -2.08 0.26
N GLU A 49 -1.52 -1.99 -1.06
CA GLU A 49 -0.40 -1.68 -1.94
C GLU A 49 0.02 -0.23 -1.71
N ALA A 50 1.34 0.03 -1.72
CA ALA A 50 1.83 1.39 -1.65
C ALA A 50 1.31 2.18 -2.86
N SER A 51 0.52 3.22 -2.61
CA SER A 51 0.10 4.13 -3.66
C SER A 51 1.30 4.93 -4.15
N LEU A 52 1.54 4.93 -5.47
CA LEU A 52 2.45 5.90 -6.05
C LEU A 52 1.91 7.32 -5.80
N PRO A 53 2.76 8.30 -5.49
CA PRO A 53 2.32 9.69 -5.39
C PRO A 53 1.71 10.12 -6.74
N VAL A 54 0.57 10.81 -6.68
CA VAL A 54 -0.02 11.42 -7.87
C VAL A 54 0.88 12.58 -8.27
N LEU A 55 1.56 12.46 -9.41
CA LEU A 55 2.40 13.52 -9.97
C LEU A 55 1.48 14.51 -10.70
N GLU A 56 1.00 15.52 -9.98
CA GLU A 56 0.21 16.60 -10.59
C GLU A 56 1.12 17.45 -11.49
N ASN A 57 0.80 17.53 -12.78
CA ASN A 57 1.43 18.43 -13.76
C ASN A 57 2.96 18.32 -13.89
N ILE A 58 3.53 17.11 -13.89
CA ILE A 58 4.84 16.94 -14.51
C ILE A 58 4.62 16.93 -16.00
N GLU A 59 5.07 17.96 -16.72
CA GLU A 59 5.27 17.87 -18.16
C GLU A 59 6.07 16.60 -18.41
N MET A 60 5.42 15.58 -18.97
CA MET A 60 6.03 14.31 -19.28
C MET A 60 7.01 14.54 -20.43
N VAL A 61 8.18 15.08 -20.11
CA VAL A 61 9.31 15.08 -21.01
C VAL A 61 9.77 13.62 -21.05
N GLU A 62 9.52 12.95 -22.17
CA GLU A 62 10.06 11.63 -22.47
C GLU A 62 11.59 11.74 -22.56
N LYS A 63 12.25 11.74 -21.40
CA LYS A 63 13.70 11.57 -21.33
C LYS A 63 13.99 10.09 -21.39
N GLN A 64 14.59 9.66 -22.49
CA GLN A 64 15.22 8.36 -22.58
C GLN A 64 16.30 8.26 -21.50
N LEU A 65 16.21 7.24 -20.64
CA LEU A 65 17.25 6.96 -19.66
C LEU A 65 18.51 6.49 -20.41
N ASP A 66 19.56 7.31 -20.43
CA ASP A 66 20.83 6.97 -21.07
C ASP A 66 21.65 6.09 -20.10
N PHE A 67 21.37 4.79 -20.13
CA PHE A 67 22.11 3.77 -19.36
C PHE A 67 23.52 3.51 -19.93
N GLY A 68 23.94 4.23 -20.98
CA GLY A 68 25.13 3.91 -21.75
C GLY A 68 26.42 4.63 -21.36
N ARG A 69 26.43 5.49 -20.32
CA ARG A 69 27.58 6.39 -20.07
C ARG A 69 28.52 6.08 -18.92
N GLU A 70 28.32 5.02 -18.15
CA GLU A 70 29.17 4.80 -16.96
C GLU A 70 29.76 3.38 -16.89
N LEU A 71 30.48 2.93 -17.90
CA LEU A 71 31.52 1.87 -17.76
C LEU A 71 32.61 2.03 -18.84
N ALA A 72 33.14 3.23 -19.02
CA ALA A 72 34.40 3.41 -19.76
C ALA A 72 35.54 3.58 -18.77
N ILE A 73 36.24 2.46 -18.60
CA ILE A 73 37.46 2.20 -17.82
C ILE A 73 38.48 3.34 -18.01
N SER A 74 39.02 3.86 -16.91
CA SER A 74 40.34 4.50 -16.94
C SER A 74 41.02 4.44 -15.57
N GLU A 75 41.85 3.42 -15.33
CA GLU A 75 43.10 3.60 -14.57
C GLU A 75 44.19 2.68 -15.14
N ILE A 76 45.07 3.33 -15.93
CA ILE A 76 46.52 3.13 -16.16
C ILE A 76 47.00 1.75 -16.63
#